data_AF-A0A7C1DSC1-F1
#
_entry.id   AF-A0A7C1DSC1-F1
#
_cell.length_a   1.000
_cell.length_b   1.000
_cell.length_c   1.000
_cell.angle_alpha   90.00
_cell.angle_beta   90.00
_cell.angle_gamma   90.00
#
_symmetry.space_group_name_H-M   'P 1'
#
loop_
_entity.id
_entity.type
_entity.pdbx_description
1 polymer ?
#
loop_
_entity_poly.entity_id
_entity_poly.type
_entity_poly.pdbx_seq_one_letter_code
_entity_poly.pdbx_strand_id
1 'polypeptide(L)'
;MKLDFLKHRYFKFAVVAVLYILFVIWLGNYWFLFGLPVIFDLYITKKVNWTFWKKRGKKNHFLIEWLDALIFAVVAVSLINIFLFQNYKIPTPSMENTLLVGDHLYVSKTAYGPRVPNTPLAIPFIPNTLLGGKTYLEWIKRPYKRLAGFGEVNRNDIVVFNFPASDTVALEPSDHRIYAKGNFDYYDLIRDEAFGIMLRDKSQNNRSLPFDVYKNYARKQIHKLYDIETRPVDRRDNYIKRCVAIPGDVIEVVDNRVVVNGE
;
A
#
# COMPACT_ATOMS: atom_id res chain seq x y z
N MET A 1 46.15 -9.23 -11.66
CA MET A 1 46.00 -7.91 -12.33
C MET A 1 44.55 -7.60 -12.78
N LYS A 2 43.48 -7.96 -12.04
CA LYS A 2 42.09 -7.66 -12.47
C LYS A 2 41.09 -7.26 -11.37
N LEU A 3 41.51 -7.01 -10.12
CA LEU A 3 40.60 -6.59 -9.04
C LEU A 3 40.74 -5.11 -8.61
N ASP A 4 41.79 -4.40 -9.03
CA ASP A 4 41.99 -3.01 -8.60
C ASP A 4 41.18 -1.99 -9.40
N PHE A 5 40.78 -2.33 -10.63
CA PHE A 5 39.91 -1.46 -11.44
C PHE A 5 38.51 -1.30 -10.80
N LEU A 6 37.99 -2.36 -10.17
CA LEU A 6 36.70 -2.35 -9.45
C LEU A 6 36.71 -1.42 -8.22
N LYS A 7 37.89 -1.06 -7.70
CA LYS A 7 38.03 -0.15 -6.56
C LYS A 7 38.07 1.32 -6.97
N HIS A 8 38.20 1.64 -8.26
CA HIS A 8 38.30 3.02 -8.72
C HIS A 8 36.99 3.79 -8.52
N ARG A 9 37.05 5.00 -7.95
CA ARG A 9 35.85 5.81 -7.63
C ARG A 9 34.97 6.11 -8.86
N TYR A 10 35.60 6.31 -10.02
CA TYR A 10 34.90 6.52 -11.30
C TYR A 10 34.18 5.27 -11.80
N PHE A 11 34.75 4.07 -11.59
CA PHE A 11 34.09 2.83 -11.97
C PHE A 11 32.84 2.58 -11.12
N LYS A 12 32.95 2.76 -9.79
CA LYS A 12 31.79 2.68 -8.88
C LYS A 12 30.70 3.68 -9.25
N PHE A 13 31.09 4.93 -9.56
CA PHE A 13 30.16 5.93 -10.05
C PHE A 13 29.47 5.48 -11.34
N ALA A 14 30.23 5.00 -12.34
CA ALA A 14 29.67 4.56 -13.62
C ALA A 14 28.64 3.44 -13.44
N VAL A 15 28.95 2.42 -12.64
CA VAL A 15 28.02 1.31 -12.34
C VAL A 15 26.75 1.83 -11.66
N VAL A 16 26.89 2.67 -10.63
CA VAL A 16 25.73 3.22 -9.91
C VAL A 16 24.91 4.15 -10.81
N ALA A 17 25.55 4.96 -11.64
CA ALA A 17 24.88 5.84 -12.59
C ALA A 17 24.08 5.05 -13.64
N VAL A 18 24.66 3.98 -14.20
CA VAL A 18 23.95 3.09 -15.14
C VAL A 18 22.75 2.43 -14.47
N LEU A 19 22.93 1.85 -13.27
CA LEU A 19 21.83 1.25 -12.51
C LEU A 19 20.73 2.27 -12.19
N TYR A 20 21.11 3.51 -11.82
CA TYR A 20 20.16 4.58 -11.55
C TYR A 20 19.39 4.99 -12.81
N ILE A 21 20.06 5.12 -13.96
CA ILE A 21 19.41 5.43 -15.23
C ILE A 21 18.40 4.34 -15.60
N LEU A 22 18.79 3.06 -15.49
CA LEU A 22 17.88 1.93 -15.72
C LEU A 22 16.66 1.99 -14.78
N PHE A 23 16.88 2.30 -13.51
CA PHE A 23 15.80 2.49 -12.54
C PHE A 23 14.88 3.66 -12.92
N VAL A 24 15.41 4.80 -13.35
CA VAL A 24 14.63 5.97 -13.76
C VAL A 24 13.80 5.69 -15.02
N ILE A 25 14.37 4.97 -15.98
CA ILE A 25 13.67 4.50 -17.18
C ILE A 25 12.51 3.59 -16.78
N TRP A 26 12.76 2.60 -15.90
CA TRP A 26 11.74 1.69 -15.42
C TRP A 26 10.63 2.38 -14.60
N LEU A 27 10.99 3.40 -13.81
CA LEU A 27 10.02 4.26 -13.10
C LEU A 27 9.14 5.07 -14.06
N GLY A 28 9.63 5.30 -15.29
CA GLY A 28 8.97 6.09 -16.32
C GLY A 28 8.76 7.54 -15.90
N ASN A 29 9.67 8.09 -15.08
CA ASN A 29 9.63 9.49 -14.64
C ASN A 29 11.03 10.12 -14.76
N TYR A 30 11.27 10.80 -15.89
CA TYR A 30 12.56 11.38 -16.23
C TYR A 30 12.97 12.59 -15.37
N TRP A 31 12.07 13.16 -14.57
CA TRP A 31 12.46 14.20 -13.59
C TRP A 31 13.51 13.69 -12.59
N PHE A 32 13.56 12.38 -12.34
CA PHE A 32 14.60 11.80 -11.48
C PHE A 32 15.99 11.81 -12.13
N LEU A 33 16.14 12.09 -13.43
CA LEU A 33 17.48 12.24 -14.03
C LEU A 33 18.28 13.40 -13.43
N PHE A 34 17.63 14.43 -12.87
CA PHE A 34 18.30 15.49 -12.11
C PHE A 34 18.99 14.97 -10.83
N GLY A 35 18.73 13.74 -10.42
CA GLY A 35 19.49 13.04 -9.37
C GLY A 35 20.89 12.59 -9.79
N LEU A 36 21.21 12.53 -11.10
CA LEU A 36 22.55 12.15 -11.56
C LEU A 36 23.66 13.13 -11.10
N PRO A 37 23.48 14.46 -11.19
CA PRO A 37 24.38 15.42 -10.55
C PRO A 37 24.60 15.17 -9.06
N VAL A 38 23.55 14.75 -8.33
CA VAL A 38 23.63 14.42 -6.90
C VAL A 38 24.50 13.18 -6.68
N ILE A 39 24.28 12.11 -7.47
CA ILE A 39 25.11 10.89 -7.42
C ILE A 39 26.56 11.20 -7.79
N PHE A 40 26.77 12.05 -8.79
CA PHE A 40 28.10 12.50 -9.20
C PHE A 40 28.82 13.25 -8.07
N ASP A 41 28.12 14.17 -7.41
CA ASP A 41 28.69 14.87 -6.25
C ASP A 41 28.96 13.92 -5.09
N LEU A 42 28.09 12.94 -4.81
CA LEU A 42 28.31 11.95 -3.75
C LEU A 42 29.58 11.10 -3.95
N TYR A 43 29.87 10.67 -5.19
CA TYR A 43 30.99 9.77 -5.49
C TYR A 43 32.28 10.50 -5.87
N ILE A 44 32.20 11.57 -6.67
CA ILE A 44 33.35 12.23 -7.29
C ILE A 44 33.71 13.52 -6.55
N THR A 45 32.81 14.50 -6.59
CA THR A 45 33.12 15.89 -6.23
C THR A 45 33.10 16.15 -4.72
N LYS A 46 32.19 15.49 -4.00
CA LYS A 46 31.95 15.58 -2.56
C LYS A 46 31.86 17.03 -2.05
N LYS A 47 31.40 17.98 -2.87
CA LYS A 47 31.31 19.39 -2.49
C LYS A 47 30.16 19.61 -1.51
N VAL A 48 28.99 19.01 -1.77
CA VAL A 48 27.81 19.19 -0.91
C VAL A 48 27.82 18.18 0.23
N ASN A 49 27.57 18.65 1.46
CA ASN A 49 27.40 17.77 2.61
C ASN A 49 25.95 17.28 2.67
N TRP A 50 25.67 16.20 1.94
CA TRP A 50 24.36 15.56 1.93
C TRP A 50 23.93 15.05 3.32
N THR A 51 24.89 14.76 4.21
CA THR A 51 24.63 14.50 5.63
C THR A 51 24.75 15.80 6.43
N PHE A 52 23.75 16.67 6.33
CA PHE A 52 23.80 18.00 6.98
C PHE A 52 23.95 17.93 8.50
N TRP A 53 23.52 16.83 9.13
CA TRP A 53 23.65 16.55 10.56
C TRP A 53 25.03 16.01 10.98
N LYS A 54 25.93 15.68 10.05
CA LYS A 54 27.30 15.21 10.33
C LYS A 54 28.33 16.32 10.07
N LYS A 55 29.26 16.49 11.00
CA LYS A 55 30.42 17.39 10.82
C LYS A 55 31.49 16.67 9.99
N ARG A 56 32.09 17.39 9.03
CA ARG A 56 33.23 16.87 8.23
C ARG A 56 34.55 17.02 9.00
N GLY A 57 35.41 16.02 8.92
CA GLY A 57 36.78 16.06 9.44
C GLY A 57 36.92 15.97 10.97
N LYS A 58 35.81 15.81 11.71
CA LYS A 58 35.80 15.56 13.15
C LYS A 58 35.00 14.28 13.43
N LYS A 59 35.40 13.53 14.47
CA LYS A 59 34.60 12.40 14.96
C LYS A 59 33.23 12.93 15.36
N ASN A 60 32.17 12.35 14.80
CA ASN A 60 30.82 12.68 15.20
C ASN A 60 30.52 12.00 16.54
N HIS A 61 29.53 12.51 17.27
CA HIS A 61 29.07 11.82 18.45
C HIS A 61 28.49 10.46 18.04
N PHE A 62 28.71 9.43 18.84
CA PHE A 62 28.21 8.07 18.59
C PHE A 62 26.72 8.06 18.19
N LEU A 63 25.89 8.85 18.88
CA LEU A 63 24.46 9.00 18.58
C LEU A 63 24.17 9.46 17.14
N ILE A 64 24.98 10.36 16.58
CA ILE A 64 24.80 10.87 15.22
C ILE A 64 25.13 9.78 14.18
N GLU A 65 26.13 8.94 14.47
CA GLU A 65 26.49 7.82 13.61
C GLU A 65 25.40 6.73 13.63
N TRP A 66 24.86 6.43 14.80
CA TRP A 66 23.72 5.51 14.95
C TRP A 66 22.44 6.04 14.28
N LEU A 67 22.12 7.32 14.47
CA LEU A 67 20.97 7.95 13.84
C LEU A 67 21.07 7.89 12.31
N ASP A 68 22.25 8.17 11.75
CA ASP A 68 22.48 8.10 10.31
C ASP A 68 22.34 6.67 9.76
N ALA A 69 22.89 5.68 10.46
CA ALA A 69 22.71 4.28 10.10
C ALA A 69 21.23 3.87 10.14
N LEU A 70 20.49 4.33 11.15
CA LEU A 70 19.05 4.08 11.28
C LEU A 70 18.26 4.72 10.12
N ILE A 71 18.50 6.00 9.83
CA ILE A 71 17.84 6.71 8.71
C ILE A 71 18.12 5.96 7.38
N PHE A 72 19.38 5.59 7.14
CA PHE A 72 19.76 4.84 5.95
C PHE A 72 19.02 3.49 5.86
N ALA A 73 18.98 2.74 6.97
CA ALA A 73 18.27 1.46 7.02
C ALA A 73 16.77 1.62 6.75
N VAL A 74 16.12 2.61 7.39
CA VAL A 74 14.69 2.91 7.21
C VAL A 74 14.38 3.25 5.74
N VAL A 75 15.20 4.10 5.11
CA VAL A 75 15.03 4.47 3.70
C VAL A 75 15.25 3.26 2.79
N ALA A 76 16.31 2.48 3.00
CA ALA A 76 16.60 1.30 2.21
C ALA A 76 15.48 0.25 2.30
N VAL A 77 15.04 -0.09 3.51
CA VAL A 77 13.94 -1.05 3.73
C VAL A 77 12.63 -0.52 3.15
N SER A 78 12.35 0.79 3.25
CA SER A 78 11.17 1.39 2.62
C SER A 78 11.19 1.24 1.11
N LEU A 79 12.34 1.48 0.45
CA LEU A 79 12.47 1.28 -0.99
C LEU A 79 12.31 -0.19 -1.40
N ILE A 80 12.90 -1.12 -0.64
CA ILE A 80 12.73 -2.57 -0.85
C ILE A 80 11.25 -2.92 -0.76
N ASN A 81 10.55 -2.46 0.28
CA ASN A 81 9.14 -2.74 0.48
C ASN A 81 8.23 -2.10 -0.57
N ILE A 82 8.60 -0.95 -1.13
CA ILE A 82 7.82 -0.28 -2.19
C ILE A 82 8.00 -1.02 -3.52
N PHE A 83 9.23 -1.40 -3.89
CA PHE A 83 9.55 -1.83 -5.25
C PHE A 83 9.82 -3.32 -5.43
N LEU A 84 10.36 -4.01 -4.42
CA LEU A 84 10.86 -5.38 -4.59
C LEU A 84 9.89 -6.43 -4.05
N PHE A 85 9.78 -6.51 -2.72
CA PHE A 85 8.94 -7.50 -2.05
C PHE A 85 8.50 -6.97 -0.69
N GLN A 86 7.44 -7.56 -0.15
CA GLN A 86 6.96 -7.24 1.20
C GLN A 86 6.50 -8.51 1.91
N ASN A 87 6.75 -8.55 3.21
CA ASN A 87 6.28 -9.63 4.07
C ASN A 87 4.86 -9.36 4.55
N TYR A 88 4.00 -10.37 4.42
CA TYR A 88 2.63 -10.36 4.91
C TYR A 88 2.42 -11.51 5.90
N LYS A 89 1.55 -11.30 6.88
CA LYS A 89 1.10 -12.35 7.80
C LYS A 89 -0.38 -12.61 7.56
N ILE A 90 -0.79 -13.86 7.45
CA ILE A 90 -2.21 -14.23 7.26
C ILE A 90 -2.99 -14.03 8.56
N PRO A 91 -3.98 -13.13 8.60
CA PRO A 91 -4.77 -12.88 9.80
C PRO A 91 -6.06 -13.69 9.86
N THR A 92 -6.56 -14.20 8.72
CA THR A 92 -7.91 -14.80 8.60
C THR A 92 -7.89 -16.17 7.92
N PRO A 93 -8.83 -17.07 8.26
CA PRO A 93 -8.88 -18.45 7.73
C PRO A 93 -9.49 -18.56 6.33
N SER A 94 -9.78 -17.46 5.63
CA SER A 94 -10.46 -17.51 4.32
C SER A 94 -9.67 -18.26 3.23
N MET A 95 -8.37 -18.50 3.45
CA MET A 95 -7.50 -19.26 2.55
C MET A 95 -7.00 -20.55 3.21
N GLU A 96 -7.61 -21.05 4.30
CA GLU A 96 -7.07 -22.13 5.15
C GLU A 96 -6.72 -23.42 4.42
N ASN A 97 -7.43 -23.74 3.33
CA ASN A 97 -7.13 -24.91 2.50
C ASN A 97 -5.77 -24.81 1.76
N THR A 98 -5.15 -23.63 1.71
CA THR A 98 -3.84 -23.41 1.09
C THR A 98 -2.87 -22.69 2.02
N LEU A 99 -3.35 -21.73 2.82
CA LEU A 99 -2.57 -20.83 3.66
C LEU A 99 -3.21 -20.75 5.03
N LEU A 100 -2.48 -21.14 6.07
CA LEU A 100 -2.98 -21.18 7.43
C LEU A 100 -2.87 -19.82 8.11
N VAL A 101 -3.72 -19.61 9.12
CA VAL A 101 -3.65 -18.40 9.95
C VAL A 101 -2.31 -18.38 10.69
N GLY A 102 -1.59 -17.27 10.55
CA GLY A 102 -0.25 -17.11 11.12
C GLY A 102 0.89 -17.27 10.12
N ASP A 103 0.64 -17.81 8.92
CA ASP A 103 1.67 -17.98 7.89
C ASP A 103 2.27 -16.63 7.47
N HIS A 104 3.58 -16.65 7.25
CA HIS A 104 4.36 -15.51 6.76
C HIS A 104 4.69 -15.69 5.28
N LEU A 105 4.21 -14.75 4.46
CA LEU A 105 4.36 -14.79 3.01
C LEU A 105 5.33 -13.71 2.52
N TYR A 106 6.23 -14.11 1.63
CA TYR A 106 7.04 -13.20 0.83
C TYR A 106 6.30 -12.89 -0.47
N VAL A 107 5.82 -11.65 -0.61
CA VAL A 107 5.07 -11.22 -1.78
C VAL A 107 5.97 -10.43 -2.71
N SER A 108 6.22 -10.97 -3.90
CA SER A 108 6.96 -10.29 -4.96
C SER A 108 6.12 -9.19 -5.59
N LYS A 109 6.60 -7.94 -5.52
CA LYS A 109 5.97 -6.79 -6.19
C LYS A 109 6.46 -6.64 -7.63
N THR A 110 7.65 -7.13 -7.93
CA THR A 110 8.23 -7.08 -9.28
C THR A 110 7.56 -8.05 -10.25
N ALA A 111 6.93 -9.13 -9.75
CA ALA A 111 6.21 -10.10 -10.58
C ALA A 111 5.16 -9.42 -11.47
N TYR A 112 4.25 -8.65 -10.87
CA TYR A 112 3.14 -7.97 -11.58
C TYR A 112 3.28 -6.45 -11.67
N GLY A 113 4.44 -5.92 -11.30
CA GLY A 113 4.72 -4.50 -11.32
C GLY A 113 4.42 -3.80 -9.99
N PRO A 114 5.43 -3.16 -9.36
CA PRO A 114 5.24 -2.44 -8.12
C PRO A 114 4.44 -1.16 -8.35
N ARG A 115 3.77 -0.72 -7.30
CA ARG A 115 2.91 0.47 -7.33
C ARG A 115 3.69 1.67 -6.82
N VAL A 116 3.58 2.79 -7.53
CA VAL A 116 4.13 4.06 -7.04
C VAL A 116 3.23 4.55 -5.90
N PRO A 117 3.79 4.97 -4.76
CA PRO A 117 2.99 5.45 -3.64
C PRO A 117 2.17 6.69 -4.06
N ASN A 118 0.86 6.64 -3.81
CA ASN A 118 -0.02 7.77 -4.02
C ASN A 118 0.27 8.88 -2.99
N THR A 119 0.71 8.49 -1.79
CA THR A 119 1.12 9.36 -0.68
C THR A 119 2.64 9.28 -0.46
N PRO A 120 3.45 10.07 -1.20
CA PRO A 120 4.91 9.98 -1.11
C PRO A 120 5.46 10.48 0.24
N LEU A 121 4.69 11.30 0.96
CA LEU A 121 5.09 11.90 2.23
C LEU A 121 4.31 11.23 3.36
N ALA A 122 4.91 10.19 3.89
CA ALA A 122 4.40 9.45 5.02
C ALA A 122 5.54 8.85 5.83
N ILE A 123 5.28 8.63 7.11
CA ILE A 123 6.26 8.01 7.98
C ILE A 123 6.22 6.49 7.74
N PRO A 124 7.34 5.86 7.35
CA PRO A 124 7.35 4.43 7.11
C PRO A 124 7.14 3.66 8.42
N PHE A 125 6.52 2.48 8.32
CA PHE A 125 6.29 1.55 9.44
C PHE A 125 5.35 2.05 10.55
N ILE A 126 4.69 3.19 10.38
CA ILE A 126 3.69 3.68 11.32
C ILE A 126 2.28 3.37 10.77
N PRO A 127 1.30 3.01 11.63
CA PRO A 127 -0.11 2.92 11.23
C PRO A 127 -0.60 4.21 10.57
N ASN A 128 -1.66 4.14 9.76
CA ASN A 128 -2.19 5.30 9.02
C ASN A 128 -2.69 6.42 9.94
N THR A 129 -3.07 6.08 11.18
CA THR A 129 -3.58 7.02 12.19
C THR A 129 -2.83 6.82 13.50
N LEU A 130 -2.38 7.92 14.09
CA LEU A 130 -1.70 7.97 15.39
C LEU A 130 -2.21 9.17 16.17
N LEU A 131 -2.62 8.97 17.43
CA LEU A 131 -3.11 10.03 18.33
C LEU A 131 -4.24 10.89 17.69
N GLY A 132 -5.14 10.27 16.93
CA GLY A 132 -6.24 10.94 16.23
C GLY A 132 -5.82 11.71 14.97
N GLY A 133 -4.53 11.74 14.61
CA GLY A 133 -4.01 12.37 13.41
C GLY A 133 -3.54 11.36 12.35
N LYS A 134 -3.64 11.73 11.08
CA LYS A 134 -3.09 10.95 9.96
C LYS A 134 -1.56 11.01 9.98
N THR A 135 -0.90 9.88 9.74
CA THR A 135 0.57 9.76 9.70
C THR A 135 1.17 9.97 8.31
N TYR A 136 0.31 10.35 7.38
CA TYR A 136 0.64 10.70 6.01
C TYR A 136 0.03 12.05 5.67
N LEU A 137 0.70 12.78 4.78
CA LEU A 137 0.26 14.10 4.38
C LEU A 137 -0.54 14.03 3.08
N GLU A 138 -1.74 14.59 3.08
CA GLU A 138 -2.67 14.55 1.95
C GLU A 138 -2.48 15.66 0.92
N TRP A 139 -1.60 16.63 1.20
CA TRP A 139 -1.28 17.76 0.34
C TRP A 139 -0.77 17.37 -1.06
N ILE A 140 -0.16 16.19 -1.20
CA ILE A 140 0.42 15.69 -2.45
C ILE A 140 -0.14 14.30 -2.67
N LYS A 141 -1.28 14.23 -3.36
CA LYS A 141 -1.87 12.96 -3.83
C LYS A 141 -1.53 12.78 -5.31
N ARG A 142 -0.87 11.68 -5.64
CA ARG A 142 -0.63 11.29 -7.04
C ARG A 142 -1.69 10.29 -7.49
N PRO A 143 -2.05 10.30 -8.80
CA PRO A 143 -2.93 9.27 -9.35
C PRO A 143 -2.26 7.90 -9.21
N TYR A 144 -3.09 6.87 -9.12
CA TYR A 144 -2.61 5.50 -9.08
C TYR A 144 -1.79 5.18 -10.34
N LYS A 145 -0.55 4.71 -10.14
CA LYS A 145 0.34 4.26 -11.22
C LYS A 145 1.01 2.96 -10.82
N ARG A 146 0.94 1.96 -11.69
CA ARG A 146 1.67 0.70 -11.58
C ARG A 146 2.82 0.70 -12.58
N LEU A 147 4.00 0.27 -12.13
CA LEU A 147 5.19 0.13 -12.97
C LEU A 147 5.16 -1.19 -13.74
N ALA A 148 6.03 -1.33 -14.73
CA ALA A 148 6.15 -2.58 -15.48
C ALA A 148 6.62 -3.72 -14.56
N GLY A 149 5.90 -4.83 -14.59
CA GLY A 149 6.29 -6.10 -13.96
C GLY A 149 7.04 -7.02 -14.92
N PHE A 150 7.52 -8.14 -14.40
CA PHE A 150 8.12 -9.20 -15.22
C PHE A 150 7.09 -10.10 -15.90
N GLY A 151 5.83 -10.09 -15.47
CA GLY A 151 4.76 -10.89 -16.07
C GLY A 151 3.37 -10.36 -15.73
N GLU A 152 2.37 -11.14 -16.17
CA GLU A 152 0.95 -10.88 -15.96
C GLU A 152 0.35 -11.89 -14.99
N VAL A 153 -0.82 -11.56 -14.41
CA VAL A 153 -1.52 -12.44 -13.47
C VAL A 153 -2.12 -13.61 -14.23
N ASN A 154 -1.84 -14.83 -13.76
CA ASN A 154 -2.39 -16.05 -14.33
C ASN A 154 -3.46 -16.65 -13.42
N ARG A 155 -4.24 -17.58 -13.99
CA ARG A 155 -5.16 -18.39 -13.20
C ARG A 155 -4.41 -19.14 -12.11
N ASN A 156 -5.07 -19.28 -10.98
CA ASN A 156 -4.61 -19.89 -9.74
C ASN A 156 -3.47 -19.16 -9.00
N ASP A 157 -2.97 -18.03 -9.50
CA ASP A 157 -1.99 -17.24 -8.76
C ASP A 157 -2.57 -16.74 -7.44
N ILE A 158 -1.79 -16.81 -6.37
CA ILE A 158 -2.14 -16.18 -5.09
C ILE A 158 -1.69 -14.73 -5.17
N VAL A 159 -2.66 -13.82 -5.19
CA VAL A 159 -2.42 -12.39 -5.40
C VAL A 159 -2.76 -11.58 -4.16
N VAL A 160 -1.95 -10.53 -3.95
CA VAL A 160 -2.20 -9.51 -2.92
C VAL A 160 -2.64 -8.23 -3.58
N PHE A 161 -3.84 -7.76 -3.22
CA PHE A 161 -4.46 -6.58 -3.79
C PHE A 161 -5.12 -5.74 -2.70
N ASN A 162 -5.42 -4.47 -2.99
CA ASN A 162 -6.20 -3.65 -2.07
C ASN A 162 -7.67 -3.98 -2.20
N PHE A 163 -8.35 -4.11 -1.05
CA PHE A 163 -9.78 -4.32 -1.06
C PHE A 163 -10.50 -3.14 -1.75
N PRO A 164 -11.26 -3.36 -2.84
CA PRO A 164 -11.80 -2.28 -3.65
C PRO A 164 -12.77 -1.36 -2.91
N ALA A 165 -13.61 -1.92 -2.03
CA ALA A 165 -14.67 -1.19 -1.34
C ALA A 165 -14.19 -0.48 -0.05
N SER A 166 -12.97 -0.72 0.43
CA SER A 166 -12.37 0.01 1.57
C SER A 166 -11.72 1.34 1.11
N ASP A 167 -12.40 2.09 0.25
CA ASP A 167 -11.99 3.46 -0.08
C ASP A 167 -12.47 4.47 0.96
N THR A 168 -13.65 4.23 1.51
CA THR A 168 -14.30 4.99 2.57
C THR A 168 -14.57 4.06 3.74
N VAL A 169 -14.16 4.48 4.94
CA VAL A 169 -14.36 3.70 6.17
C VAL A 169 -15.05 4.57 7.23
N ALA A 170 -15.83 3.92 8.09
CA ALA A 170 -16.38 4.54 9.29
C ALA A 170 -15.61 4.03 10.51
N LEU A 171 -15.15 4.95 11.35
CA LEU A 171 -14.31 4.67 12.51
C LEU A 171 -14.97 5.15 13.80
N GLU A 172 -14.69 4.46 14.90
CA GLU A 172 -15.14 4.89 16.22
C GLU A 172 -14.46 6.21 16.61
N PRO A 173 -15.21 7.25 17.02
CA PRO A 173 -14.62 8.54 17.40
C PRO A 173 -13.67 8.42 18.61
N SER A 174 -13.91 7.44 19.48
CA SER A 174 -13.07 7.15 20.65
C SER A 174 -11.72 6.54 20.26
N ASP A 175 -11.68 5.70 19.22
CA ASP A 175 -10.47 5.07 18.70
C ASP A 175 -10.58 4.80 17.20
N HIS A 176 -9.85 5.58 16.40
CA HIS A 176 -9.80 5.47 14.94
C HIS A 176 -9.12 4.19 14.42
N ARG A 177 -8.70 3.29 15.31
CA ARG A 177 -8.24 1.93 14.96
C ARG A 177 -9.39 0.94 14.88
N ILE A 178 -10.56 1.30 15.42
CA ILE A 178 -11.73 0.43 15.50
C ILE A 178 -12.71 0.83 14.40
N TYR A 179 -13.06 -0.14 13.57
CA TYR A 179 -14.10 0.02 12.56
C TYR A 179 -15.48 0.10 13.22
N ALA A 180 -16.31 1.04 12.76
CA ALA A 180 -17.67 1.22 13.25
C ALA A 180 -18.46 -0.09 13.12
N LYS A 181 -18.93 -0.61 14.27
CA LYS A 181 -19.62 -1.91 14.35
C LYS A 181 -18.85 -3.10 13.73
N GLY A 182 -17.52 -2.98 13.60
CA GLY A 182 -16.67 -3.98 12.94
C GLY A 182 -16.75 -3.99 11.40
N ASN A 183 -17.50 -3.07 10.78
CA ASN A 183 -17.65 -3.01 9.33
C ASN A 183 -16.51 -2.20 8.69
N PHE A 184 -15.70 -2.89 7.89
CA PHE A 184 -14.55 -2.32 7.18
C PHE A 184 -14.92 -1.57 5.89
N ASP A 185 -16.16 -1.72 5.40
CA ASP A 185 -16.71 -0.98 4.27
C ASP A 185 -17.84 -0.06 4.73
N TYR A 186 -17.68 1.23 4.47
CA TYR A 186 -18.68 2.26 4.76
C TYR A 186 -20.02 2.02 4.05
N TYR A 187 -20.00 1.52 2.81
CA TYR A 187 -21.21 1.29 2.04
C TYR A 187 -21.99 0.08 2.54
N ASP A 188 -21.31 -0.99 2.94
CA ASP A 188 -21.91 -2.14 3.61
C ASP A 188 -22.57 -1.73 4.93
N LEU A 189 -21.86 -0.95 5.76
CA LEU A 189 -22.45 -0.42 7.00
C LEU A 189 -23.74 0.37 6.73
N ILE A 190 -23.78 1.21 5.70
CA ILE A 190 -25.01 1.92 5.33
C ILE A 190 -26.11 0.94 4.93
N ARG A 191 -25.80 -0.07 4.12
CA ARG A 191 -26.79 -1.04 3.64
C ARG A 191 -27.39 -1.85 4.79
N ASP A 192 -26.56 -2.30 5.72
CA ASP A 192 -27.00 -3.08 6.89
C ASP A 192 -27.90 -2.24 7.80
N GLU A 193 -27.48 -1.01 8.13
CA GLU A 193 -28.29 -0.11 8.96
C GLU A 193 -29.60 0.27 8.28
N ALA A 194 -29.56 0.56 6.97
CA ALA A 194 -30.76 0.86 6.19
C ALA A 194 -31.74 -0.31 6.18
N PHE A 195 -31.23 -1.54 6.03
CA PHE A 195 -32.04 -2.74 6.08
C PHE A 195 -32.66 -2.95 7.46
N GLY A 196 -31.88 -2.75 8.54
CA GLY A 196 -32.40 -2.80 9.90
C GLY A 196 -33.51 -1.79 10.18
N ILE A 197 -33.36 -0.54 9.71
CA ILE A 197 -34.39 0.50 9.81
C ILE A 197 -35.64 0.09 9.02
N MET A 198 -35.47 -0.40 7.79
CA MET A 198 -36.57 -0.84 6.93
C MET A 198 -37.38 -1.97 7.58
N LEU A 199 -36.73 -2.97 8.17
CA LEU A 199 -37.41 -4.06 8.85
C LEU A 199 -38.22 -3.57 10.07
N ARG A 200 -37.65 -2.64 10.85
CA ARG A 200 -38.35 -2.03 12.00
C ARG A 200 -39.58 -1.22 11.54
N ASP A 201 -39.44 -0.43 10.49
CA ASP A 201 -40.54 0.36 9.92
C ASP A 201 -41.66 -0.53 9.38
N LYS A 202 -41.30 -1.63 8.70
CA LYS A 202 -42.27 -2.59 8.19
C LYS A 202 -43.00 -3.30 9.34
N SER A 203 -42.28 -3.66 10.40
CA SER A 203 -42.86 -4.35 11.56
C SER A 203 -43.75 -3.44 12.43
N GLN A 204 -43.36 -2.19 12.64
CA GLN A 204 -44.05 -1.29 13.58
C GLN A 204 -45.13 -0.45 12.91
N ASN A 205 -44.85 0.05 11.70
CA ASN A 205 -45.67 1.06 11.05
C ASN A 205 -46.34 0.54 9.77
N ASN A 206 -46.13 -0.74 9.41
CA ASN A 206 -46.53 -1.35 8.14
C ASN A 206 -46.16 -0.48 6.91
N ARG A 207 -45.07 0.28 7.03
CA ARG A 207 -44.63 1.27 6.04
C ARG A 207 -43.53 0.66 5.19
N SER A 208 -43.61 0.84 3.88
CA SER A 208 -42.54 0.48 2.94
C SER A 208 -42.20 1.71 2.10
N LEU A 209 -41.05 2.32 2.41
CA LEU A 209 -40.45 3.36 1.58
C LEU A 209 -39.45 2.75 0.59
N PRO A 210 -39.09 3.48 -0.49
CA PRO A 210 -37.98 3.09 -1.34
C PRO A 210 -36.68 2.92 -0.52
N PHE A 211 -35.89 1.90 -0.85
CA PHE A 211 -34.67 1.56 -0.08
C PHE A 211 -33.67 2.73 0.01
N ASP A 212 -33.62 3.60 -1.01
CA ASP A 212 -32.79 4.80 -1.01
C ASP A 212 -33.13 5.78 0.12
N VAL A 213 -34.39 5.84 0.54
CA VAL A 213 -34.82 6.68 1.66
C VAL A 213 -34.20 6.17 2.96
N TYR A 214 -34.24 4.86 3.19
CA TYR A 214 -33.61 4.23 4.36
C TYR A 214 -32.09 4.41 4.35
N LYS A 215 -31.44 4.27 3.18
CA LYS A 215 -30.00 4.55 3.03
C LYS A 215 -29.64 5.98 3.41
N ASN A 216 -30.45 6.95 3.05
CA ASN A 216 -30.21 8.36 3.40
C ASN A 216 -30.35 8.61 4.91
N TYR A 217 -31.30 7.96 5.59
CA TYR A 217 -31.41 8.03 7.05
C TYR A 217 -30.22 7.36 7.74
N ALA A 218 -29.85 6.15 7.31
CA ALA A 218 -28.69 5.44 7.83
C ALA A 218 -27.41 6.26 7.67
N ARG A 219 -27.19 6.85 6.48
CA ARG A 219 -26.04 7.74 6.21
C ARG A 219 -25.98 8.90 7.21
N LYS A 220 -27.10 9.58 7.46
CA LYS A 220 -27.16 10.70 8.41
C LYS A 220 -26.89 10.28 9.85
N GLN A 221 -27.30 9.08 10.24
CA GLN A 221 -27.00 8.55 11.58
C GLN A 221 -25.53 8.18 11.72
N ILE A 222 -24.99 7.46 10.74
CA ILE A 222 -23.58 7.04 10.72
C ILE A 222 -22.65 8.26 10.78
N HIS A 223 -22.90 9.32 9.99
CA HIS A 223 -22.11 10.55 10.01
C HIS A 223 -22.18 11.33 11.34
N LYS A 224 -23.16 11.05 12.21
CA LYS A 224 -23.26 11.66 13.55
C LYS A 224 -22.53 10.85 14.61
N LEU A 225 -22.42 9.54 14.40
CA LEU A 225 -21.92 8.59 15.39
C LEU A 225 -20.46 8.22 15.15
N TYR A 226 -19.98 8.31 13.90
CA TYR A 226 -18.69 7.80 13.47
C TYR A 226 -17.92 8.80 12.64
N ASP A 227 -16.60 8.73 12.72
CA ASP A 227 -15.70 9.52 11.89
C ASP A 227 -15.51 8.83 10.53
N ILE A 228 -15.81 9.57 9.46
CA ILE A 228 -15.76 9.05 8.09
C ILE A 228 -14.45 9.47 7.45
N GLU A 229 -13.64 8.47 7.08
CA GLU A 229 -12.32 8.68 6.49
C GLU A 229 -12.27 8.09 5.08
N THR A 230 -11.79 8.87 4.12
CA THR A 230 -11.44 8.37 2.78
C THR A 230 -9.94 8.15 2.67
N ARG A 231 -9.54 6.97 2.18
CA ARG A 231 -8.14 6.53 2.13
C ARG A 231 -7.64 6.38 0.68
N PRO A 232 -6.42 6.86 0.36
CA PRO A 232 -5.81 6.61 -0.94
C PRO A 232 -5.48 5.12 -1.10
N VAL A 233 -5.34 4.66 -2.34
CA VAL A 233 -5.22 3.22 -2.69
C VAL A 233 -4.08 2.53 -1.93
N ASP A 234 -2.93 3.19 -1.78
CA ASP A 234 -1.76 2.68 -1.07
C ASP A 234 -1.95 2.54 0.46
N ARG A 235 -3.04 3.10 1.01
CA ARG A 235 -3.40 3.08 2.43
C ARG A 235 -4.59 2.18 2.75
N ARG A 236 -5.18 1.55 1.74
CA ARG A 236 -6.30 0.61 1.91
C ARG A 236 -5.81 -0.74 2.43
N ASP A 237 -6.72 -1.51 2.99
CA ASP A 237 -6.43 -2.86 3.47
C ASP A 237 -5.99 -3.78 2.33
N ASN A 238 -5.06 -4.69 2.63
CA ASN A 238 -4.58 -5.68 1.67
C ASN A 238 -5.30 -7.01 1.89
N TYR A 239 -5.75 -7.62 0.81
CA TYR A 239 -6.40 -8.91 0.78
C TYR A 239 -5.55 -9.88 -0.02
N ILE A 240 -5.57 -11.15 0.40
CA ILE A 240 -4.86 -12.26 -0.23
C ILE A 240 -5.90 -13.27 -0.67
N LYS A 241 -5.97 -13.51 -1.98
CA LYS A 241 -6.90 -14.45 -2.61
C LYS A 241 -6.23 -15.17 -3.78
N ARG A 242 -6.83 -16.30 -4.17
CA ARG A 242 -6.51 -16.99 -5.42
C ARG A 242 -7.22 -16.31 -6.60
N CYS A 243 -6.48 -16.02 -7.66
CA CYS A 243 -7.03 -15.55 -8.92
C CYS A 243 -7.67 -16.73 -9.64
N VAL A 244 -8.99 -16.89 -9.56
CA VAL A 244 -9.67 -18.04 -10.19
C VAL A 244 -9.79 -17.86 -11.70
N ALA A 245 -9.99 -16.63 -12.16
CA ALA A 245 -10.10 -16.31 -13.57
C ALA A 245 -9.47 -14.96 -13.90
N ILE A 246 -9.11 -14.82 -15.17
CA ILE A 246 -8.43 -13.65 -15.74
C ILE A 246 -9.34 -12.97 -16.79
N PRO A 247 -9.00 -11.74 -17.26
CA PRO A 247 -9.81 -11.06 -18.26
C PRO A 247 -10.05 -11.92 -19.51
N GLY A 248 -11.32 -12.03 -19.91
CA GLY A 248 -11.75 -12.89 -21.02
C GLY A 248 -12.37 -14.22 -20.57
N ASP A 249 -12.20 -14.61 -19.31
CA ASP A 249 -12.80 -15.82 -18.77
C ASP A 249 -14.27 -15.62 -18.37
N VAL A 250 -15.04 -16.69 -18.51
CA VAL A 250 -16.41 -16.83 -17.99
C VAL A 250 -16.35 -17.72 -16.76
N ILE A 251 -16.88 -17.23 -15.64
CA ILE A 251 -16.96 -17.99 -14.39
C ILE A 251 -18.42 -18.32 -14.11
N GLU A 252 -18.68 -19.58 -13.80
CA GLU A 252 -19.96 -20.07 -13.31
C GLU A 252 -19.77 -20.81 -11.99
N VAL A 253 -20.78 -20.75 -11.11
CA VAL A 253 -20.78 -21.54 -9.87
C VAL A 253 -22.00 -22.46 -9.92
N VAL A 254 -21.74 -23.76 -10.10
CA VAL A 254 -22.77 -24.80 -10.22
C VAL A 254 -22.53 -25.85 -9.14
N ASP A 255 -23.53 -26.13 -8.31
CA ASP A 255 -23.45 -27.11 -7.21
C ASP A 255 -22.20 -26.93 -6.31
N ASN A 256 -21.92 -25.69 -5.93
CA ASN A 256 -20.73 -25.27 -5.15
C ASN A 256 -19.37 -25.56 -5.82
N ARG A 257 -19.34 -25.82 -7.12
CA ARG A 257 -18.12 -25.93 -7.92
C ARG A 257 -17.96 -24.71 -8.78
N VAL A 258 -16.74 -24.19 -8.85
CA VAL A 258 -16.41 -23.10 -9.77
C VAL A 258 -15.99 -23.70 -11.09
N VAL A 259 -16.71 -23.33 -12.15
CA VAL A 259 -16.47 -23.72 -13.54
C VAL A 259 -15.92 -22.50 -14.28
N VAL A 260 -14.82 -22.65 -15.00
CA VAL A 260 -14.18 -21.55 -15.74
C VAL A 260 -14.10 -21.92 -17.21
N ASN A 261 -14.78 -21.17 -18.07
CA ASN A 261 -14.93 -21.45 -19.51
C ASN A 261 -15.53 -22.83 -19.82
N GLY A 262 -16.41 -23.34 -18.94
CA GLY A 262 -17.05 -24.64 -19.08
C GLY A 262 -16.25 -25.83 -18.53
N GLU A 263 -15.07 -25.59 -17.95
CA GLU A 263 -14.19 -26.59 -17.30
C GLU A 263 -14.17 -26.49 -15.77
#